data_AF-A0AAV1ZF01-F1
#
_entry.id   AF-A0AAV1ZF01-F1
#
_cell.length_a   1.000
_cell.length_b   1.000
_cell.length_c   1.000
_cell.angle_alpha   90.00
_cell.angle_beta   90.00
_cell.angle_gamma   90.00
#
_symmetry.space_group_name_H-M   'P 1'
#
loop_
_entity.id
_entity.type
_entity.pdbx_description
1 polymer ?
#
loop_
_entity_poly.entity_id
_entity_poly.type
_entity_poly.pdbx_seq_one_letter_code
_entity_poly.pdbx_strand_id
1 'polypeptide(L)'
;MGIRLEKNNLFSQDIETLTFMLSRLSIQNEQQIELCLKEAFDSKAPQKNTESSTSIGLLFIYKLSRFIGNTIKYLVTCFSFLFFMYLFIISHNSAQKFVMRNCQNFIYPTMRSLRLWTLPILRKYEFLSDWHEEECLLKNPFYYELPLDCWPCEDIRTLVDLTGFPNYSSNYVFNEQPFIVRDSLQRIVSFKDLKTLYKDYNLALDQGTARFLCSEKDFCSPRDVFSEKSASRNSFQVMWKINRVAAARVVRKIFPRPYFIPNNSEVALERYLYLSGAEAPQFFLPLTDFANVWVAQGQGYRLIVLDPSVPCLSNCSTVSVLLRPRDYIITGSFGGLVHVQLTSVKTSV
;
A
#
# COMPACT_ATOMS: atom_id res chain seq x y z
N MET A 1 -38.02 -55.54 47.55
CA MET A 1 -37.78 -54.32 46.75
C MET A 1 -36.98 -54.76 45.53
N GLY A 2 -37.64 -54.84 44.38
CA GLY A 2 -37.14 -55.59 43.22
C GLY A 2 -36.04 -54.87 42.45
N ILE A 3 -34.99 -55.60 42.10
CA ILE A 3 -34.02 -55.19 41.09
C ILE A 3 -34.39 -55.96 39.82
N ARG A 4 -35.03 -55.24 38.91
CA ARG A 4 -35.36 -55.69 37.56
C ARG A 4 -34.07 -55.63 36.74
N LEU A 5 -33.39 -56.76 36.58
CA LEU A 5 -32.28 -56.88 35.64
C LEU A 5 -32.84 -56.78 34.21
N GLU A 6 -32.49 -55.71 33.50
CA GLU A 6 -32.70 -55.62 32.05
C GLU A 6 -31.96 -56.79 31.38
N LYS A 7 -32.72 -57.76 30.86
CA LYS A 7 -32.22 -58.85 30.02
C LYS A 7 -31.59 -58.24 28.75
N ASN A 8 -30.28 -58.05 28.76
CA ASN A 8 -29.51 -57.94 27.51
C ASN A 8 -29.70 -59.25 26.74
N ASN A 9 -30.45 -59.19 25.65
CA ASN A 9 -30.93 -60.33 24.83
C ASN A 9 -29.82 -61.19 24.18
N LEU A 10 -28.54 -60.93 24.46
CA LEU A 10 -27.43 -61.68 23.88
C LEU A 10 -27.03 -62.93 24.68
N PHE A 11 -27.47 -63.06 25.95
CA PHE A 11 -27.03 -64.16 26.84
C PHE A 11 -28.19 -64.86 27.57
N SER A 12 -29.45 -64.54 27.27
CA SER A 12 -30.61 -65.10 27.97
C SER A 12 -30.79 -66.61 27.73
N GLN A 13 -30.50 -67.09 26.52
CA GLN A 13 -30.58 -68.52 26.18
C GLN A 13 -29.49 -69.35 26.87
N ASP A 14 -28.26 -68.83 26.95
CA ASP A 14 -27.14 -69.56 27.57
C ASP A 14 -27.32 -69.69 29.09
N ILE A 15 -27.88 -68.65 29.73
CA ILE A 15 -28.19 -68.67 31.17
C ILE A 15 -29.30 -69.70 31.45
N GLU A 16 -30.39 -69.72 30.68
CA GLU A 16 -31.47 -70.70 30.87
C GLU A 16 -30.99 -72.16 30.66
N THR A 17 -30.07 -72.38 29.72
CA THR A 17 -29.47 -73.70 29.46
C THR A 17 -28.54 -74.15 30.61
N LEU A 18 -27.79 -73.21 31.20
CA LEU A 18 -26.93 -73.46 32.37
C LEU A 18 -27.76 -73.74 33.63
N THR A 19 -28.83 -72.99 33.87
CA THR A 19 -29.73 -73.22 35.01
C THR A 19 -30.42 -74.59 34.88
N PHE A 20 -30.81 -74.98 33.67
CA PHE A 20 -31.36 -76.31 33.40
C PHE A 20 -30.35 -77.44 33.68
N MET A 21 -29.08 -77.30 33.25
CA MET A 21 -28.03 -78.30 33.54
C MET A 21 -27.72 -78.42 35.04
N LEU A 22 -27.72 -77.30 35.78
CA LEU A 22 -27.47 -77.30 37.23
C LEU A 22 -28.63 -77.91 38.03
N SER A 23 -29.88 -77.74 37.57
CA SER A 23 -31.05 -78.40 38.19
C SER A 23 -31.01 -79.94 38.07
N ARG A 24 -30.30 -80.47 37.07
CA ARG A 24 -30.12 -81.91 36.84
C ARG A 24 -29.04 -82.55 37.72
N LEU A 25 -28.22 -81.74 38.39
CA LEU A 25 -27.11 -82.18 39.25
C LEU A 25 -27.46 -82.19 40.76
N SER A 26 -28.75 -82.17 41.11
CA SER A 26 -29.26 -82.29 42.50
C SER A 26 -28.82 -81.17 43.46
N ILE A 27 -28.52 -79.98 42.94
CA ILE A 27 -28.26 -78.78 43.75
C ILE A 27 -29.59 -78.04 43.95
N GLN A 28 -30.19 -78.14 45.14
CA GLN A 28 -31.54 -77.61 45.42
C GLN A 28 -31.57 -76.20 46.02
N ASN A 29 -30.44 -75.48 46.10
CA ASN A 29 -30.40 -74.16 46.74
C ASN A 29 -30.05 -73.07 45.72
N GLU A 30 -31.03 -72.23 45.39
CA GLU A 30 -30.94 -71.17 44.36
C GLU A 30 -29.79 -70.18 44.66
N GLN A 31 -29.49 -69.95 45.95
CA GLN A 31 -28.39 -69.09 46.40
C GLN A 31 -27.00 -69.64 46.07
N GLN A 32 -26.81 -70.96 46.01
CA GLN A 32 -25.52 -71.55 45.64
C GLN A 32 -25.25 -71.43 44.14
N ILE A 33 -26.29 -71.44 43.31
CA ILE A 33 -26.18 -71.25 41.86
C ILE A 33 -25.73 -69.83 41.54
N GLU A 34 -26.31 -68.82 42.21
CA GLU A 34 -25.88 -67.43 42.03
C GLU A 34 -24.43 -67.20 42.48
N LEU A 35 -24.02 -67.77 43.62
CA LEU A 35 -22.63 -67.66 44.10
C LEU A 35 -21.64 -68.30 43.13
N CYS A 36 -21.96 -69.47 42.58
CA CYS A 36 -21.09 -70.18 41.66
C CYS A 36 -20.97 -69.46 40.30
N LEU A 37 -22.07 -68.89 39.80
CA LEU A 37 -22.04 -68.05 38.60
C LEU A 37 -21.21 -66.78 38.84
N LYS A 38 -21.37 -66.13 40.01
CA LYS A 38 -20.60 -64.95 40.37
C LYS A 38 -19.09 -65.24 40.42
N GLU A 39 -18.69 -66.36 41.00
CA GLU A 39 -17.30 -66.80 41.07
C GLU A 39 -16.72 -67.18 39.69
N ALA A 40 -17.53 -67.79 38.82
CA ALA A 40 -17.13 -68.13 37.44
C ALA A 40 -16.97 -66.89 36.54
N PHE A 41 -17.78 -65.84 36.76
CA PHE A 41 -17.66 -64.58 36.01
C PHE A 41 -16.60 -63.65 36.59
N ASP A 42 -16.38 -63.64 37.92
CA ASP A 42 -15.32 -62.86 38.56
C ASP A 42 -13.92 -63.45 38.30
N SER A 43 -13.78 -64.79 38.15
CA SER A 43 -12.50 -65.44 37.84
C SER A 43 -12.03 -65.30 36.38
N LYS A 44 -12.87 -64.74 35.49
CA LYS A 44 -12.56 -64.49 34.08
C LYS A 44 -12.57 -62.99 33.71
N ALA A 45 -12.31 -62.10 34.66
CA ALA A 45 -11.86 -60.76 34.32
C ALA A 45 -10.37 -60.80 33.93
N PRO A 46 -10.00 -60.65 32.64
CA PRO A 46 -8.60 -60.54 32.29
C PRO A 46 -8.02 -59.27 32.93
N GLN A 47 -6.96 -59.41 33.73
CA GLN A 47 -6.08 -58.30 34.06
C GLN A 47 -5.60 -57.69 32.74
N LYS A 48 -6.25 -56.59 32.32
CA LYS A 48 -5.72 -55.73 31.26
C LYS A 48 -4.43 -55.11 31.79
N ASN A 49 -3.30 -55.67 31.37
CA ASN A 49 -2.02 -54.99 31.36
C ASN A 49 -2.19 -53.65 30.62
N THR A 50 -2.42 -52.59 31.39
CA THR A 50 -2.62 -51.22 30.92
C THR A 50 -1.41 -50.38 31.31
N GLU A 51 -0.20 -50.91 31.19
CA GLU A 51 1.04 -50.21 31.56
C GLU A 51 2.02 -49.99 30.38
N SER A 52 1.77 -50.55 29.20
CA SER A 52 2.75 -50.47 28.09
C SER A 52 2.44 -49.41 27.01
N SER A 53 1.21 -48.90 26.90
CA SER A 53 0.85 -47.98 25.80
C SER A 53 0.90 -46.48 26.17
N THR A 54 0.71 -46.12 27.44
CA THR A 54 0.78 -44.73 27.93
C THR A 54 2.23 -44.25 28.14
N SER A 55 3.16 -45.16 28.43
CA SER A 55 4.58 -44.85 28.62
C SER A 55 5.28 -44.48 27.31
N ILE A 56 4.93 -45.12 26.19
CA ILE A 56 5.54 -44.85 24.87
C ILE A 56 5.12 -43.47 24.33
N GLY A 57 3.85 -43.08 24.51
CA GLY A 57 3.36 -41.74 24.10
C GLY A 57 3.98 -40.60 24.92
N LEU A 58 4.10 -40.77 26.24
CA LEU A 58 4.76 -39.80 27.12
C LEU A 58 6.27 -39.69 26.84
N LEU A 59 6.95 -40.82 26.57
CA LEU A 59 8.35 -40.83 26.15
C LEU A 59 8.55 -40.14 24.80
N PHE A 60 7.61 -40.28 23.86
CA PHE A 60 7.67 -39.60 22.57
C PHE A 60 7.46 -38.08 22.71
N ILE A 61 6.48 -37.66 23.51
CA ILE A 61 6.24 -36.24 23.83
C ILE A 61 7.43 -35.63 24.57
N TYR A 62 8.04 -36.36 25.51
CA TYR A 62 9.23 -35.92 26.24
C TYR A 62 10.46 -35.82 25.32
N LYS A 63 10.67 -36.78 24.42
CA LYS A 63 11.73 -36.72 23.40
C LYS A 63 11.52 -35.57 22.43
N LEU A 64 10.28 -35.31 22.01
CA LEU A 64 9.93 -34.21 21.12
C LEU A 64 10.11 -32.85 21.80
N SER A 65 9.67 -32.70 23.06
CA SER A 65 9.88 -31.50 23.87
C SER A 65 11.37 -31.23 24.10
N ARG A 66 12.16 -32.28 24.39
CA ARG A 66 13.62 -32.17 24.53
C ARG A 66 14.30 -31.79 23.21
N PHE A 67 13.82 -32.29 22.08
CA PHE A 67 14.31 -31.93 20.76
C PHE A 67 13.98 -30.47 20.40
N ILE A 68 12.76 -30.02 20.68
CA ILE A 68 12.33 -28.62 20.52
C ILE A 68 13.14 -27.69 21.46
N GLY A 69 13.33 -28.09 22.72
CA GLY A 69 14.14 -27.33 23.67
C GLY A 69 15.60 -27.21 23.25
N ASN A 70 16.19 -28.28 22.71
CA ASN A 70 17.56 -28.25 22.19
C ASN A 70 17.66 -27.40 20.92
N THR A 71 16.73 -27.52 19.97
CA THR A 71 16.72 -26.69 18.76
C THR A 71 16.55 -25.21 19.07
N ILE A 72 15.68 -24.84 20.01
CA ILE A 72 15.55 -23.45 20.50
C ILE A 72 16.86 -22.98 21.13
N LYS A 73 17.51 -23.80 21.98
CA LYS A 73 18.81 -23.45 22.57
C LYS A 73 19.87 -23.20 21.49
N TYR A 74 19.94 -24.05 20.46
CA TYR A 74 20.86 -23.86 19.33
C TYR A 74 20.55 -22.59 18.52
N LEU A 75 19.27 -22.28 18.29
CA LEU A 75 18.86 -21.05 17.60
C LEU A 75 19.25 -19.81 18.41
N VAL A 76 19.02 -19.82 19.72
CA VAL A 76 19.36 -18.71 20.62
C VAL A 76 20.87 -18.51 20.71
N THR A 77 21.65 -19.59 20.85
CA THR A 77 23.12 -19.48 20.89
C THR A 77 23.70 -19.02 19.55
N CYS A 78 23.16 -19.50 18.43
CA CYS A 78 23.55 -19.04 17.09
C CYS A 78 23.22 -17.55 16.89
N PHE A 79 22.02 -17.11 17.26
CA PHE A 79 21.62 -15.71 17.16
C PHE A 79 22.49 -14.81 18.06
N SER A 80 22.74 -15.23 19.29
CA SER A 80 23.64 -14.52 20.21
C SER A 80 25.05 -14.39 19.63
N PHE A 81 25.60 -15.47 19.06
CA PHE A 81 26.90 -15.45 18.39
C PHE A 81 26.93 -14.48 17.20
N LEU A 82 25.92 -14.52 16.32
CA LEU A 82 25.82 -13.59 15.18
C LEU A 82 25.71 -12.12 15.64
N PHE A 83 24.97 -11.86 16.71
CA PHE A 83 24.83 -10.53 17.29
C PHE A 83 26.17 -10.02 17.84
N PHE A 84 26.91 -10.84 18.59
CA PHE A 84 28.24 -10.46 19.08
C PHE A 84 29.24 -10.26 17.94
N MET A 85 29.21 -11.09 16.89
CA MET A 85 30.02 -10.90 15.69
C MET A 85 29.69 -9.59 14.97
N TYR A 86 28.41 -9.23 14.87
CA TYR A 86 27.98 -7.97 14.29
C TYR A 86 28.48 -6.76 15.10
N LEU A 87 28.34 -6.78 16.43
CA LEU A 87 28.87 -5.75 17.32
C LEU A 87 30.41 -5.63 17.21
N PHE A 88 31.10 -6.76 17.09
CA PHE A 88 32.55 -6.78 16.88
C PHE A 88 32.94 -6.12 15.54
N ILE A 89 32.24 -6.44 14.46
CA ILE A 89 32.48 -5.84 13.13
C ILE A 89 32.27 -4.32 13.16
N ILE A 90 31.25 -3.83 13.87
CA ILE A 90 30.96 -2.38 13.95
C ILE A 90 31.95 -1.64 14.84
N SER A 91 32.31 -2.23 15.99
CA SER A 91 33.24 -1.59 16.92
C SER A 91 34.68 -1.54 16.40
N HIS A 92 35.08 -2.52 15.58
CA HIS A 92 36.44 -2.61 15.04
C HIS A 92 36.54 -2.15 13.58
N ASN A 93 36.98 -0.92 13.36
CA ASN A 93 37.06 -0.27 12.04
C ASN A 93 37.79 -1.10 10.97
N SER A 94 38.88 -1.80 11.31
CA SER A 94 39.58 -2.67 10.35
C SER A 94 38.75 -3.88 9.94
N ALA A 95 37.96 -4.44 10.85
CA ALA A 95 37.06 -5.55 10.54
C ALA A 95 35.91 -5.07 9.66
N GLN A 96 35.33 -3.90 9.95
CA GLN A 96 34.33 -3.25 9.12
C GLN A 96 34.83 -3.03 7.69
N LYS A 97 36.03 -2.46 7.51
CA LYS A 97 36.63 -2.24 6.18
C LYS A 97 36.88 -3.55 5.43
N PHE A 98 37.36 -4.58 6.12
CA PHE A 98 37.58 -5.89 5.53
C PHE A 98 36.26 -6.53 5.07
N VAL A 99 35.23 -6.54 5.91
CA VAL A 99 33.91 -7.07 5.58
C VAL A 99 33.29 -6.29 4.41
N MET A 100 33.31 -4.95 4.45
CA MET A 100 32.73 -4.13 3.40
C MET A 100 33.39 -4.38 2.04
N ARG A 101 34.73 -4.47 1.99
CA ARG A 101 35.47 -4.74 0.75
C ARG A 101 35.14 -6.11 0.14
N ASN A 102 34.92 -7.14 0.96
CA ASN A 102 34.59 -8.48 0.48
C ASN A 102 33.09 -8.66 0.17
N CYS A 103 32.21 -7.92 0.85
CA CYS A 103 30.77 -8.01 0.66
C CYS A 103 30.23 -7.09 -0.45
N GLN A 104 30.99 -6.09 -0.90
CA GLN A 104 30.57 -5.12 -1.93
C GLN A 104 29.95 -5.78 -3.18
N ASN A 105 30.58 -6.84 -3.69
CA ASN A 105 30.10 -7.55 -4.88
C ASN A 105 28.78 -8.31 -4.63
N PHE A 106 28.45 -8.63 -3.38
CA PHE A 106 27.23 -9.32 -2.99
C PHE A 106 26.07 -8.38 -2.64
N ILE A 107 26.34 -7.10 -2.38
CA ILE A 107 25.30 -6.12 -2.02
C ILE A 107 24.21 -6.08 -3.10
N TYR A 108 24.60 -5.86 -4.36
CA TYR A 108 23.63 -5.72 -5.46
C TYR A 108 22.83 -6.99 -5.74
N PRO A 109 23.45 -8.18 -5.90
CA PRO A 109 22.72 -9.44 -6.07
C PRO A 109 21.78 -9.76 -4.90
N THR A 110 22.20 -9.47 -3.67
CA THR A 110 21.40 -9.70 -2.47
C THR A 110 20.21 -8.77 -2.42
N MET A 111 20.40 -7.47 -2.66
CA MET A 111 19.30 -6.49 -2.73
C MET A 111 18.31 -6.83 -3.84
N ARG A 112 18.79 -7.28 -5.01
CA ARG A 112 17.94 -7.76 -6.10
C ARG A 112 17.12 -8.98 -5.69
N SER A 113 17.76 -9.96 -5.06
CA SER A 113 17.10 -11.20 -4.61
C SER A 113 16.05 -10.91 -3.55
N LEU A 114 16.39 -10.07 -2.57
CA LEU A 114 15.48 -9.61 -1.53
C LEU A 114 14.28 -8.87 -2.14
N ARG A 115 14.50 -7.98 -3.12
CA ARG A 115 13.41 -7.31 -3.85
C ARG A 115 12.49 -8.30 -4.55
N LEU A 116 13.03 -9.33 -5.20
CA LEU A 116 12.21 -10.35 -5.87
C LEU A 116 11.42 -11.20 -4.87
N TRP A 117 12.03 -11.53 -3.73
CA TRP A 117 11.39 -12.26 -2.64
C TRP A 117 10.27 -11.48 -1.96
N THR A 118 10.38 -10.15 -1.90
CA THR A 118 9.35 -9.29 -1.30
C THR A 118 8.21 -8.94 -2.27
N LEU A 119 8.36 -9.14 -3.59
CA LEU A 119 7.31 -8.84 -4.57
C LEU A 119 5.95 -9.48 -4.28
N PRO A 120 5.83 -10.77 -3.88
CA PRO A 120 4.54 -11.37 -3.55
C PRO A 120 3.86 -10.68 -2.37
N ILE A 121 4.64 -10.21 -1.39
CA ILE A 121 4.14 -9.48 -0.22
C ILE A 121 3.59 -8.12 -0.67
N LEU A 122 4.36 -7.38 -1.48
CA LEU A 122 3.92 -6.08 -2.02
C LEU A 122 2.66 -6.20 -2.88
N ARG A 123 2.52 -7.28 -3.67
CA ARG A 123 1.31 -7.53 -4.46
C ARG A 123 0.08 -7.85 -3.61
N LYS A 124 0.27 -8.46 -2.44
CA LYS A 124 -0.83 -8.79 -1.53
C LYS A 124 -1.26 -7.59 -0.68
N TYR A 125 -0.32 -6.71 -0.37
CA TYR A 125 -0.52 -5.56 0.50
C TYR A 125 -0.16 -4.28 -0.23
N GLU A 126 -1.06 -3.83 -1.12
CA GLU A 126 -0.84 -2.66 -1.97
C GLU A 126 -0.55 -1.40 -1.15
N PHE A 127 -1.17 -1.26 0.03
CA PHE A 127 -0.92 -0.14 0.94
C PHE A 127 0.56 0.01 1.33
N LEU A 128 1.35 -1.08 1.39
CA LEU A 128 2.77 -0.98 1.69
C LEU A 128 3.54 -0.29 0.56
N SER A 129 3.10 -0.48 -0.68
CA SER A 129 3.66 0.24 -1.84
C SER A 129 3.32 1.72 -1.74
N ASP A 130 2.10 2.07 -1.35
CA ASP A 130 1.67 3.46 -1.23
C ASP A 130 2.51 4.20 -0.19
N TRP A 131 2.75 3.61 0.98
CA TRP A 131 3.57 4.21 2.04
C TRP A 131 5.05 4.32 1.66
N HIS A 132 5.56 3.37 0.87
CA HIS A 132 6.92 3.44 0.32
C HIS A 132 7.04 4.54 -0.74
N GLU A 133 5.97 4.86 -1.44
CA GLU A 133 5.94 5.88 -2.49
C GLU A 133 5.70 7.30 -1.94
N GLU A 134 5.31 7.44 -0.67
CA GLU A 134 5.21 8.74 -0.02
C GLU A 134 6.59 9.27 0.38
N GLU A 135 6.88 10.53 0.04
CA GLU A 135 8.14 11.21 0.32
C GLU A 135 8.42 11.33 1.83
N CYS A 136 7.36 11.56 2.61
CA CYS A 136 7.47 11.83 4.03
C CYS A 136 6.30 11.23 4.80
N LEU A 137 6.54 10.09 5.47
CA LEU A 137 5.56 9.49 6.38
C LEU A 137 5.39 10.30 7.66
N LEU A 138 6.49 10.90 8.14
CA LEU A 138 6.55 11.69 9.37
C LEU A 138 7.45 12.89 9.14
N LYS A 139 6.86 14.09 9.20
CA LYS A 139 7.63 15.33 9.15
C LYS A 139 8.61 15.36 10.32
N ASN A 140 9.88 15.60 10.02
CA ASN A 140 10.91 15.72 11.04
C ASN A 140 10.72 17.06 11.78
N PRO A 141 10.36 17.06 13.07
CA PRO A 141 10.14 18.30 13.83
C PRO A 141 11.43 19.10 14.07
N PHE A 142 12.60 18.48 13.86
CA PHE A 142 13.91 19.10 14.00
C PHE A 142 14.52 19.53 12.67
N TYR A 143 13.85 19.25 11.54
CA TYR A 143 14.31 19.74 10.25
C TYR A 143 13.95 21.21 10.11
N TYR A 144 14.97 22.04 9.96
CA TYR A 144 14.84 23.42 9.55
C TYR A 144 15.17 23.48 8.05
N GLU A 145 14.27 24.10 7.28
CA GLU A 145 14.54 24.38 5.87
C GLU A 145 15.80 25.24 5.79
N LEU A 146 16.74 24.83 4.93
CA LEU A 146 17.93 25.63 4.63
C LEU A 146 17.49 26.99 4.05
N PRO A 147 18.28 28.06 4.26
CA PRO A 147 17.98 29.34 3.64
C PRO A 147 17.85 29.15 2.12
N LEU A 148 16.69 29.53 1.58
CA LEU A 148 16.39 29.45 0.15
C LEU A 148 16.97 30.66 -0.56
N ASP A 149 17.63 30.43 -1.69
CA ASP A 149 18.07 31.52 -2.56
C ASP A 149 16.85 32.04 -3.36
N CYS A 150 16.45 33.28 -3.11
CA CYS A 150 15.24 33.88 -3.68
C CYS A 150 15.45 34.50 -5.08
N TRP A 151 16.63 34.35 -5.68
CA TRP A 151 16.97 34.92 -6.99
C TRP A 151 16.00 34.54 -8.13
N PRO A 152 15.34 33.35 -8.17
CA PRO A 152 14.43 33.01 -9.26
C PRO A 152 13.18 33.90 -9.31
N CYS A 153 12.84 34.59 -8.22
CA CYS A 153 11.60 35.37 -8.12
C CYS A 153 11.82 36.88 -7.87
N GLU A 154 13.05 37.31 -7.62
CA GLU A 154 13.38 38.68 -7.18
C GLU A 154 13.00 39.75 -8.22
N ASP A 155 13.27 39.48 -9.50
CA ASP A 155 13.00 40.43 -10.60
C ASP A 155 11.65 40.22 -11.30
N ILE A 156 10.86 39.24 -10.85
CA ILE A 156 9.63 38.86 -11.56
C ILE A 156 8.44 39.63 -11.02
N ARG A 157 7.93 40.55 -11.85
CA ARG A 157 6.67 41.27 -11.60
C ARG A 157 5.51 40.73 -12.43
N THR A 158 5.82 40.14 -13.58
CA THR A 158 4.84 39.58 -14.53
C THR A 158 5.46 38.38 -15.22
N LEU A 159 4.64 37.38 -15.55
CA LEU A 159 5.12 36.21 -16.27
C LEU A 159 5.50 36.55 -17.71
N VAL A 160 6.65 36.04 -18.13
CA VAL A 160 7.10 36.12 -19.52
C VAL A 160 6.26 35.17 -20.37
N ASP A 161 5.74 35.66 -21.49
CA ASP A 161 5.03 34.84 -22.48
C ASP A 161 6.02 34.41 -23.58
N LEU A 162 6.26 33.10 -23.68
CA LEU A 162 7.21 32.51 -24.62
C LEU A 162 6.53 31.75 -25.77
N THR A 163 5.25 32.03 -25.99
CA THR A 163 4.46 31.48 -27.11
C THR A 163 5.17 31.77 -28.44
N GLY A 164 5.32 30.76 -29.30
CA GLY A 164 5.96 30.90 -30.60
C GLY A 164 7.50 30.89 -30.60
N PHE A 165 8.16 30.76 -29.44
CA PHE A 165 9.63 30.74 -29.33
C PHE A 165 10.17 29.40 -28.80
N PRO A 166 10.09 28.29 -29.58
CA PRO A 166 10.41 26.96 -29.09
C PRO A 166 11.84 26.81 -28.57
N ASN A 167 12.84 27.29 -29.32
CA ASN A 167 14.25 27.20 -28.92
C ASN A 167 14.56 28.02 -27.66
N TYR A 168 13.89 29.17 -27.48
CA TYR A 168 14.09 30.00 -26.32
C TYR A 168 13.40 29.39 -25.11
N SER A 169 12.15 28.96 -25.26
CA SER A 169 11.38 28.30 -24.20
C SER A 169 12.08 27.04 -23.66
N SER A 170 12.71 26.23 -24.51
CA SER A 170 13.44 25.04 -24.05
C SER A 170 14.68 25.34 -23.22
N ASN A 171 15.36 26.44 -23.53
CA ASN A 171 16.52 26.89 -22.75
C ASN A 171 16.06 27.58 -21.45
N TYR A 172 14.94 28.31 -21.52
CA TYR A 172 14.40 29.06 -20.39
C TYR A 172 13.90 28.16 -19.25
N VAL A 173 13.51 26.91 -19.53
CA VAL A 173 13.16 25.91 -18.49
C VAL A 173 14.27 25.76 -17.43
N PHE A 174 15.54 25.90 -17.82
CA PHE A 174 16.67 25.75 -16.91
C PHE A 174 16.95 27.00 -16.05
N ASN A 175 16.27 28.11 -16.30
CA ASN A 175 16.44 29.34 -15.54
C ASN A 175 15.62 29.36 -14.24
N GLU A 176 14.83 28.32 -13.96
CA GLU A 176 14.02 28.18 -12.74
C GLU A 176 12.96 29.29 -12.53
N GLN A 177 12.78 30.16 -13.51
CA GLN A 177 11.81 31.25 -13.52
C GLN A 177 10.47 30.79 -14.14
N PRO A 178 9.32 31.19 -13.58
CA PRO A 178 8.02 30.88 -14.14
C PRO A 178 7.74 31.63 -15.44
N PHE A 179 7.09 30.95 -16.37
CA PHE A 179 6.67 31.52 -17.65
C PHE A 179 5.42 30.81 -18.20
N ILE A 180 4.78 31.44 -19.19
CA ILE A 180 3.58 30.92 -19.85
C ILE A 180 3.85 30.61 -21.34
N VAL A 181 3.23 29.55 -21.83
CA VAL A 181 3.22 29.16 -23.24
C VAL A 181 1.79 28.79 -23.64
N ARG A 182 1.24 29.47 -24.66
CA ARG A 182 -0.18 29.40 -25.00
C ARG A 182 -0.51 28.51 -26.20
N ASP A 183 0.50 28.05 -26.92
CA ASP A 183 0.39 27.29 -28.17
C ASP A 183 0.79 25.81 -28.04
N SER A 184 1.14 25.33 -26.85
CA SER A 184 1.68 23.97 -26.70
C SER A 184 0.63 22.85 -26.80
N LEU A 185 -0.64 23.10 -26.47
CA LEU A 185 -1.71 22.11 -26.67
C LEU A 185 -2.32 22.29 -28.06
N GLN A 186 -2.32 21.22 -28.86
CA GLN A 186 -2.85 21.26 -30.24
C GLN A 186 -4.38 21.44 -30.27
N ARG A 187 -5.09 20.91 -29.27
CA ARG A 187 -6.55 20.97 -29.16
C ARG A 187 -6.99 21.20 -27.71
N ILE A 188 -8.20 21.72 -27.55
CA ILE A 188 -8.86 21.82 -26.25
C ILE A 188 -9.18 20.39 -25.76
N VAL A 189 -8.84 20.11 -24.49
CA VAL A 189 -9.12 18.81 -23.85
C VAL A 189 -10.35 18.98 -22.99
N SER A 190 -11.48 18.44 -23.44
CA SER A 190 -12.76 18.56 -22.73
C SER A 190 -12.94 17.48 -21.67
N PHE A 191 -13.88 17.70 -20.74
CA PHE A 191 -14.32 16.68 -19.79
C PHE A 191 -14.81 15.41 -20.50
N LYS A 192 -15.42 15.54 -21.69
CA LYS A 192 -15.84 14.41 -22.52
C LYS A 192 -14.66 13.60 -23.05
N ASP A 193 -13.56 14.25 -23.44
CA ASP A 193 -12.33 13.56 -23.85
C ASP A 193 -11.77 12.73 -22.70
N LEU A 194 -11.73 13.31 -21.50
CA LEU A 194 -11.25 12.61 -20.31
C LEU A 194 -12.16 11.44 -19.91
N LYS A 195 -13.49 11.62 -19.99
CA LYS A 195 -14.48 10.55 -19.78
C LYS A 195 -14.31 9.41 -20.78
N THR A 196 -14.03 9.73 -22.04
CA THR A 196 -13.78 8.73 -23.10
C THR A 196 -12.47 7.98 -22.82
N LEU A 197 -11.41 8.70 -22.47
CA LEU A 197 -10.13 8.11 -22.08
C LEU A 197 -10.28 7.17 -20.88
N TYR A 198 -11.07 7.56 -19.87
CA TYR A 198 -11.34 6.71 -18.73
C TYR A 198 -12.10 5.45 -19.12
N LYS A 199 -13.13 5.56 -19.98
CA LYS A 199 -13.90 4.41 -20.46
C LYS A 199 -13.01 3.40 -21.20
N ASP A 200 -12.07 3.88 -22.02
CA ASP A 200 -11.20 3.03 -22.84
C ASP A 200 -10.07 2.38 -22.03
N TYR A 201 -9.64 2.99 -20.92
CA TYR A 201 -8.45 2.58 -20.16
C TYR A 201 -8.68 2.49 -18.64
N ASN A 202 -9.92 2.25 -18.19
CA ASN A 202 -10.30 2.24 -16.77
C ASN A 202 -9.39 1.36 -15.92
N LEU A 203 -9.07 0.14 -16.36
CA LEU A 203 -8.24 -0.81 -15.63
C LEU A 203 -6.85 -0.22 -15.33
N ALA A 204 -6.21 0.37 -16.34
CA ALA A 204 -4.87 0.95 -16.19
C ALA A 204 -4.89 2.20 -15.30
N LEU A 205 -5.95 3.02 -15.41
CA LEU A 205 -6.11 4.25 -14.65
C LEU A 205 -6.49 3.99 -13.19
N ASP A 206 -7.39 3.05 -12.93
CA ASP A 206 -7.79 2.63 -11.58
C ASP A 206 -6.59 2.02 -10.84
N GLN A 207 -5.88 1.06 -11.45
CA GLN A 207 -4.64 0.49 -10.88
C GLN A 207 -3.49 1.50 -10.76
N GLY A 208 -3.54 2.58 -11.54
CA GLY A 208 -2.54 3.63 -11.51
C GLY A 208 -2.82 4.76 -10.54
N THR A 209 -4.00 4.75 -9.92
CA THR A 209 -4.44 5.77 -8.98
C THR A 209 -3.71 5.57 -7.65
N ALA A 210 -2.86 6.51 -7.29
CA ALA A 210 -2.16 6.49 -6.00
C ALA A 210 -3.01 7.16 -4.91
N ARG A 211 -3.66 8.28 -5.26
CA ARG A 211 -4.53 9.00 -4.32
C ARG A 211 -5.66 9.69 -5.06
N PHE A 212 -6.86 9.63 -4.49
CA PHE A 212 -8.03 10.30 -5.00
C PHE A 212 -8.68 11.11 -3.88
N LEU A 213 -8.62 12.43 -3.98
CA LEU A 213 -9.26 13.33 -3.02
C LEU A 213 -10.48 13.98 -3.66
N CYS A 214 -11.55 14.02 -2.90
CA CYS A 214 -12.86 14.53 -3.29
C CYS A 214 -13.34 15.52 -2.22
N SER A 215 -13.94 16.63 -2.65
CA SER A 215 -14.64 17.54 -1.74
C SER A 215 -16.00 16.98 -1.30
N GLU A 216 -16.67 16.25 -2.20
CA GLU A 216 -18.00 15.68 -1.98
C GLU A 216 -17.93 14.14 -1.95
N LYS A 217 -18.65 13.53 -1.00
CA LYS A 217 -18.64 12.07 -0.78
C LYS A 217 -19.11 11.25 -1.98
N ASP A 218 -19.94 11.82 -2.83
CA ASP A 218 -20.50 11.15 -4.01
C ASP A 218 -19.50 11.01 -5.17
N PHE A 219 -18.31 11.63 -5.08
CA PHE A 219 -17.31 11.70 -6.15
C PHE A 219 -15.93 11.23 -5.70
N CYS A 220 -15.85 10.19 -4.88
CA CYS A 220 -14.58 9.73 -4.29
C CYS A 220 -13.90 8.58 -5.04
N SER A 221 -14.33 8.31 -6.28
CA SER A 221 -13.59 7.45 -7.19
C SER A 221 -13.60 8.02 -8.62
N PRO A 222 -12.61 7.66 -9.47
CA PRO A 222 -12.62 8.03 -10.88
C PRO A 222 -13.94 7.63 -11.57
N ARG A 223 -14.47 6.45 -11.24
CA ARG A 223 -15.72 5.94 -11.79
C ARG A 223 -16.92 6.84 -11.45
N ASP A 224 -16.98 7.33 -10.22
CA ASP A 224 -18.08 8.18 -9.75
C ASP A 224 -18.03 9.55 -10.43
N VAL A 225 -16.83 10.10 -10.61
CA VAL A 225 -16.62 11.39 -11.30
C VAL A 225 -17.06 11.33 -12.75
N PHE A 226 -16.84 10.21 -13.45
CA PHE A 226 -17.27 10.07 -14.85
C PHE A 226 -18.69 9.51 -15.02
N SER A 227 -19.40 9.26 -13.91
CA SER A 227 -20.81 8.90 -13.92
C SER A 227 -21.70 10.05 -14.43
N GLU A 228 -22.97 9.79 -14.71
CA GLU A 228 -23.90 10.83 -15.16
C GLU A 228 -24.26 11.84 -14.06
N LYS A 229 -23.99 11.52 -12.80
CA LYS A 229 -24.31 12.36 -11.63
C LYS A 229 -23.39 13.58 -11.48
N SER A 230 -22.22 13.58 -12.08
CA SER A 230 -21.23 14.66 -11.96
C SER A 230 -21.54 15.87 -12.84
N ALA A 231 -22.23 15.66 -13.95
CA ALA A 231 -22.52 16.71 -14.92
C ALA A 231 -23.46 17.81 -14.39
N SER A 232 -24.14 17.56 -13.26
CA SER A 232 -25.15 18.47 -12.70
C SER A 232 -24.68 19.29 -11.50
N ARG A 233 -23.45 19.09 -10.99
CA ARG A 233 -22.95 19.84 -9.81
C ARG A 233 -21.82 20.79 -10.20
N ASN A 234 -21.92 22.03 -9.75
CA ASN A 234 -20.94 23.09 -10.04
C ASN A 234 -19.91 23.29 -8.93
N SER A 235 -20.10 22.69 -7.75
CA SER A 235 -19.26 22.87 -6.57
C SER A 235 -18.18 21.80 -6.38
N PHE A 236 -18.25 20.69 -7.12
CA PHE A 236 -17.36 19.56 -6.85
C PHE A 236 -15.91 19.91 -7.15
N GLN A 237 -15.00 19.27 -6.41
CA GLN A 237 -13.57 19.36 -6.62
C GLN A 237 -12.95 18.00 -6.38
N VAL A 238 -12.07 17.60 -7.29
CA VAL A 238 -11.36 16.33 -7.28
C VAL A 238 -9.89 16.57 -7.61
N MET A 239 -9.01 15.98 -6.80
CA MET A 239 -7.59 15.83 -7.10
C MET A 239 -7.30 14.34 -7.27
N TRP A 240 -6.79 13.99 -8.44
CA TRP A 240 -6.45 12.64 -8.80
C TRP A 240 -4.94 12.51 -9.03
N LYS A 241 -4.24 11.90 -8.08
CA LYS A 241 -2.81 11.57 -8.15
C LYS A 241 -2.62 10.20 -8.82
N ILE A 242 -1.79 10.18 -9.85
CA ILE A 242 -1.41 9.00 -10.62
C ILE A 242 0.10 8.80 -10.48
N ASN A 243 0.54 7.60 -10.10
CA ASN A 243 1.96 7.30 -9.88
C ASN A 243 2.49 6.06 -10.63
N ARG A 244 1.67 5.45 -11.50
CA ARG A 244 2.09 4.28 -12.28
C ARG A 244 2.39 4.65 -13.73
N VAL A 245 3.48 4.11 -14.28
CA VAL A 245 3.92 4.32 -15.67
C VAL A 245 2.83 4.01 -16.69
N ALA A 246 2.06 2.93 -16.47
CA ALA A 246 0.98 2.53 -17.37
C ALA A 246 -0.12 3.59 -17.47
N ALA A 247 -0.62 4.08 -16.33
CA ALA A 247 -1.60 5.18 -16.28
C ALA A 247 -1.02 6.50 -16.79
N ALA A 248 0.22 6.84 -16.42
CA ALA A 248 0.87 8.06 -16.88
C ALA A 248 1.01 8.12 -18.42
N ARG A 249 1.19 6.96 -19.08
CA ARG A 249 1.18 6.84 -20.55
C ARG A 249 -0.22 7.07 -21.14
N VAL A 250 -1.27 6.61 -20.46
CA VAL A 250 -2.66 6.85 -20.88
C VAL A 250 -2.97 8.34 -20.83
N VAL A 251 -2.66 9.03 -19.71
CA VAL A 251 -2.88 10.48 -19.57
C VAL A 251 -2.10 11.28 -20.62
N ARG A 252 -0.88 10.86 -20.99
CA ARG A 252 -0.07 11.51 -22.04
C ARG A 252 -0.74 11.52 -23.42
N LYS A 253 -1.73 10.67 -23.67
CA LYS A 253 -2.45 10.67 -24.95
C LYS A 253 -3.27 11.94 -25.17
N ILE A 254 -3.75 12.55 -24.08
CA ILE A 254 -4.54 13.80 -24.13
C ILE A 254 -3.76 15.01 -23.62
N PHE A 255 -2.81 14.81 -22.71
CA PHE A 255 -1.88 15.83 -22.25
C PHE A 255 -0.45 15.42 -22.64
N PRO A 256 -0.09 15.60 -23.92
CA PRO A 256 1.25 15.27 -24.38
C PRO A 256 2.28 16.13 -23.66
N ARG A 257 3.51 15.65 -23.69
CA ARG A 257 4.64 16.44 -23.23
C ARG A 257 4.76 17.72 -24.08
N PRO A 258 4.88 18.89 -23.46
CA PRO A 258 5.08 20.13 -24.19
C PRO A 258 6.38 20.12 -25.01
N TYR A 259 6.38 20.82 -26.14
CA TYR A 259 7.56 20.90 -27.02
C TYR A 259 8.77 21.57 -26.34
N PHE A 260 8.50 22.44 -25.37
CA PHE A 260 9.52 23.20 -24.65
C PHE A 260 10.19 22.39 -23.53
N ILE A 261 9.69 21.20 -23.19
CA ILE A 261 10.36 20.31 -22.23
C ILE A 261 11.39 19.45 -23.00
N PRO A 262 12.70 19.54 -22.74
CA PRO A 262 13.76 18.84 -23.47
C PRO A 262 13.75 17.31 -23.30
N ASN A 263 13.90 16.49 -24.35
CA ASN A 263 13.84 14.99 -24.31
C ASN A 263 14.69 14.29 -23.24
N ASN A 264 15.79 14.90 -22.81
CA ASN A 264 16.67 14.40 -21.78
C ASN A 264 16.24 14.77 -20.34
N SER A 265 15.22 15.61 -20.15
CA SER A 265 14.70 15.94 -18.83
C SER A 265 14.14 14.71 -18.15
N GLU A 266 14.51 14.54 -16.88
CA GLU A 266 13.90 13.55 -16.01
C GLU A 266 12.38 13.76 -15.92
N VAL A 267 11.64 12.66 -15.88
CA VAL A 267 10.18 12.72 -15.87
C VAL A 267 9.66 12.04 -14.62
N ALA A 268 9.09 12.85 -13.73
CA ALA A 268 8.34 12.38 -12.58
C ALA A 268 7.28 11.36 -13.03
N LEU A 269 7.15 10.28 -12.25
CA LEU A 269 6.05 9.33 -12.40
C LEU A 269 4.73 9.95 -11.98
N GLU A 270 4.80 10.87 -11.03
CA GLU A 270 3.65 11.57 -10.47
C GLU A 270 2.97 12.49 -11.49
N ARG A 271 1.65 12.40 -11.53
CA ARG A 271 0.76 13.27 -12.30
C ARG A 271 -0.45 13.59 -11.46
N TYR A 272 -0.89 14.84 -11.54
CA TYR A 272 -2.08 15.30 -10.88
C TYR A 272 -3.09 15.76 -11.92
N LEU A 273 -4.31 15.20 -11.86
CA LEU A 273 -5.46 15.70 -12.59
C LEU A 273 -6.38 16.41 -11.62
N TYR A 274 -6.69 17.66 -11.94
CA TYR A 274 -7.64 18.48 -11.19
C TYR A 274 -8.92 18.61 -12.00
N LEU A 275 -10.03 18.21 -11.38
CA LEU A 275 -11.37 18.34 -11.95
C LEU A 275 -12.20 19.14 -10.96
N SER A 276 -12.78 20.25 -11.42
CA SER A 276 -13.56 21.12 -10.56
C SER A 276 -14.69 21.75 -11.34
N GLY A 277 -15.83 21.93 -10.68
CA GLY A 277 -16.91 22.74 -11.20
C GLY A 277 -16.62 24.24 -11.11
N ALA A 278 -17.53 25.05 -11.68
CA ALA A 278 -17.37 26.50 -11.79
C ALA A 278 -17.39 27.24 -10.44
N GLU A 279 -17.97 26.65 -9.40
CA GLU A 279 -18.13 27.23 -8.06
C GLU A 279 -17.26 26.52 -7.01
N ALA A 280 -16.30 25.71 -7.44
CA ALA A 280 -15.40 25.01 -6.55
C ALA A 280 -14.50 25.98 -5.75
N PRO A 281 -14.16 25.66 -4.49
CA PRO A 281 -13.31 26.49 -3.66
C PRO A 281 -11.86 26.53 -4.16
N GLN A 282 -11.10 27.49 -3.66
CA GLN A 282 -9.66 27.61 -3.93
C GLN A 282 -8.89 26.42 -3.34
N PHE A 283 -7.80 26.02 -4.00
CA PHE A 283 -6.97 24.92 -3.53
C PHE A 283 -5.50 25.11 -3.88
N PHE A 284 -4.66 24.39 -3.15
CA PHE A 284 -3.22 24.37 -3.32
C PHE A 284 -2.80 23.22 -4.21
N LEU A 285 -1.85 23.48 -5.09
CA LEU A 285 -1.13 22.39 -5.74
C LEU A 285 -0.20 21.74 -4.71
N PRO A 286 -0.03 20.40 -4.77
CA PRO A 286 0.89 19.69 -3.91
C PRO A 286 2.30 20.14 -4.24
N LEU A 287 3.14 20.02 -3.21
CA LEU A 287 4.58 19.97 -3.39
C LEU A 287 4.93 18.79 -4.28
N THR A 288 5.90 18.98 -5.15
CA THR A 288 6.41 17.92 -6.02
C THR A 288 7.92 17.84 -5.90
N ASP A 289 8.47 16.63 -5.99
CA ASP A 289 9.91 16.34 -5.92
C ASP A 289 10.80 17.08 -6.94
N PHE A 290 10.24 17.54 -8.06
CA PHE A 290 11.00 18.06 -9.19
C PHE A 290 10.78 19.57 -9.39
N ALA A 291 11.85 20.30 -9.68
CA ALA A 291 11.82 21.75 -9.90
C ALA A 291 10.99 22.18 -11.13
N ASN A 292 10.96 21.35 -12.18
CA ASN A 292 10.31 21.69 -13.45
C ASN A 292 8.86 21.20 -13.51
N VAL A 293 8.00 21.81 -12.70
CA VAL A 293 6.56 21.54 -12.70
C VAL A 293 5.88 22.41 -13.75
N TRP A 294 5.01 21.78 -14.53
CA TRP A 294 4.15 22.49 -15.46
C TRP A 294 2.68 22.13 -15.22
N VAL A 295 1.82 23.12 -15.42
CA VAL A 295 0.36 22.99 -15.29
C VAL A 295 -0.25 23.30 -16.64
N ALA A 296 -1.15 22.43 -17.10
CA ALA A 296 -1.84 22.56 -18.38
C ALA A 296 -3.33 22.76 -18.16
N GLN A 297 -3.91 23.79 -18.80
CA GLN A 297 -5.35 24.04 -18.74
C GLN A 297 -6.06 23.34 -19.91
N GLY A 298 -6.77 22.25 -19.62
CA GLY A 298 -7.54 21.50 -20.62
C GLY A 298 -8.79 22.23 -21.11
N GLN A 299 -9.72 22.53 -20.19
CA GLN A 299 -11.01 23.17 -20.43
C GLN A 299 -11.30 24.24 -19.37
N GLY A 300 -11.99 25.32 -19.75
CA GLY A 300 -12.34 26.40 -18.84
C GLY A 300 -11.17 27.35 -18.56
N TYR A 301 -11.38 28.26 -17.62
CA TYR A 301 -10.43 29.31 -17.27
C TYR A 301 -10.05 29.19 -15.79
N ARG A 302 -8.76 29.42 -15.49
CA ARG A 302 -8.25 29.28 -14.12
C ARG A 302 -7.25 30.40 -13.85
N LEU A 303 -7.48 31.19 -12.80
CA LEU A 303 -6.44 32.07 -12.27
C LEU A 303 -5.43 31.22 -11.48
N ILE A 304 -4.16 31.37 -11.80
CA ILE A 304 -3.04 30.76 -11.07
C ILE A 304 -2.32 31.91 -10.38
N VAL A 305 -2.07 31.76 -9.08
CA VAL A 305 -1.34 32.72 -8.26
C VAL A 305 -0.06 32.03 -7.78
N LEU A 306 1.08 32.59 -8.13
CA LEU A 306 2.38 32.14 -7.68
C LEU A 306 2.73 33.01 -6.48
N ASP A 307 2.62 32.44 -5.28
CA ASP A 307 3.05 33.10 -4.06
C ASP A 307 4.47 32.64 -3.72
N PRO A 308 5.36 33.57 -3.31
CA PRO A 308 6.70 33.21 -2.91
C PRO A 308 6.67 32.46 -1.56
N SER A 309 7.66 31.57 -1.36
CA SER A 309 7.86 30.90 -0.08
C SER A 309 8.08 31.91 1.04
N VAL A 310 7.68 31.57 2.28
CA VAL A 310 7.81 32.42 3.47
C VAL A 310 9.17 33.13 3.60
N PRO A 311 10.34 32.48 3.44
CA PRO A 311 11.64 33.17 3.53
C PRO A 311 11.91 34.18 2.40
N CYS A 312 11.18 34.11 1.29
CA CYS A 312 11.36 34.97 0.11
C CYS A 312 10.33 36.10 -0.01
N LEU A 313 9.41 36.24 0.95
CA LEU A 313 8.36 37.26 0.93
C LEU A 313 8.90 38.70 0.90
N SER A 314 10.12 38.94 1.38
CA SER A 314 10.75 40.28 1.36
C SER A 314 11.32 40.68 0.00
N ASN A 315 11.75 39.70 -0.80
CA ASN A 315 12.46 39.93 -2.06
C ASN A 315 11.57 39.69 -3.28
N CYS A 316 10.56 38.84 -3.15
CA CYS A 316 9.73 38.39 -4.26
C CYS A 316 8.30 38.91 -4.14
N SER A 317 7.67 39.14 -5.29
CA SER A 317 6.28 39.58 -5.37
C SER A 317 5.36 38.46 -5.84
N THR A 318 4.12 38.46 -5.37
CA THR A 318 3.09 37.56 -5.87
C THR A 318 2.78 37.88 -7.33
N VAL A 319 2.76 36.85 -8.18
CA VAL A 319 2.42 36.98 -9.61
C VAL A 319 1.18 36.16 -9.89
N SER A 320 0.28 36.67 -10.73
CA SER A 320 -0.91 35.92 -11.12
C SER A 320 -1.10 35.89 -12.63
N VAL A 321 -1.69 34.81 -13.14
CA VAL A 321 -1.98 34.64 -14.56
C VAL A 321 -3.28 33.88 -14.78
N LEU A 322 -4.08 34.34 -15.74
CA LEU A 322 -5.27 33.63 -16.18
C LEU A 322 -4.88 32.60 -17.24
N LEU A 323 -4.93 31.32 -16.88
CA LEU A 323 -4.82 30.22 -17.83
C LEU A 323 -6.12 30.02 -18.58
N ARG A 324 -6.03 30.00 -19.90
CA ARG A 324 -7.10 29.70 -20.84
C ARG A 324 -6.93 28.28 -21.37
N PRO A 325 -7.97 27.68 -21.99
CA PRO A 325 -7.80 26.37 -22.62
C PRO A 325 -6.61 26.39 -23.58
N ARG A 326 -5.76 25.36 -23.49
CA ARG A 326 -4.49 25.17 -24.22
C ARG A 326 -3.26 25.88 -23.65
N ASP A 327 -3.42 26.74 -22.66
CA ASP A 327 -2.30 27.39 -22.00
C ASP A 327 -1.55 26.42 -21.07
N TYR A 328 -0.23 26.56 -21.03
CA TYR A 328 0.68 25.94 -20.06
C TYR A 328 1.41 27.01 -19.28
N ILE A 329 1.60 26.76 -17.98
CA ILE A 329 2.51 27.53 -17.14
C ILE A 329 3.56 26.59 -16.58
N ILE A 330 4.81 27.05 -16.58
CA ILE A 330 5.88 26.47 -15.76
C ILE A 330 5.97 27.30 -14.49
N THR A 331 5.97 26.64 -13.35
CA THR A 331 6.02 27.32 -12.04
C THR A 331 7.47 27.59 -11.59
N GLY A 332 8.45 26.87 -12.16
CA GLY A 332 9.86 26.98 -11.81
C GLY A 332 10.14 26.52 -10.37
N SER A 333 11.31 26.91 -9.83
CA SER A 333 11.71 26.65 -8.44
C SER A 333 11.08 27.62 -7.43
N PHE A 334 9.92 28.22 -7.75
CA PHE A 334 9.17 28.99 -6.75
C PHE A 334 8.87 28.06 -5.58
N GLY A 335 9.56 28.30 -4.46
CA GLY A 335 9.56 27.45 -3.28
C GLY A 335 8.15 27.06 -2.85
N GLY A 336 7.77 25.85 -3.23
CA GLY A 336 6.80 25.00 -2.59
C GLY A 336 5.32 25.40 -2.51
N LEU A 337 4.90 26.64 -2.83
CA LEU A 337 3.48 27.01 -2.66
C LEU A 337 2.95 27.81 -3.85
N VAL A 338 2.44 27.07 -4.83
CA VAL A 338 1.63 27.66 -5.91
C VAL A 338 0.17 27.67 -5.47
N HIS A 339 -0.36 28.87 -5.28
CA HIS A 339 -1.76 29.11 -4.93
C HIS A 339 -2.63 29.12 -6.19
N VAL A 340 -3.45 28.11 -6.41
CA VAL A 340 -4.32 28.09 -7.59
C VAL A 340 -5.68 28.71 -7.21
N GLN A 341 -5.75 30.04 -7.24
CA GLN A 341 -6.97 30.79 -6.91
C GLN A 341 -8.07 30.59 -7.96
N LEU A 342 -9.18 29.97 -7.57
CA LEU A 342 -10.36 29.78 -8.43
C LEU A 342 -11.11 31.10 -8.54
N THR A 343 -10.91 31.80 -9.66
CA THR A 343 -11.89 32.77 -10.14
C THR A 343 -12.44 32.21 -11.44
N SER A 344 -13.56 31.50 -11.35
CA SER A 344 -14.37 31.23 -12.54
C SER A 344 -14.85 32.58 -13.04
N VAL A 345 -14.16 33.11 -14.04
CA VAL A 345 -14.67 34.23 -14.81
C VAL A 345 -15.89 33.66 -15.53
N LYS A 346 -17.09 33.96 -15.02
CA LYS A 346 -18.35 33.68 -15.72
C LYS A 346 -18.15 34.17 -17.15
N THR A 347 -18.01 33.23 -18.07
CA THR A 347 -18.12 33.54 -19.49
C THR A 347 -19.60 33.82 -19.67
N SER A 348 -19.95 35.10 -19.74
CA SER A 348 -21.21 35.54 -20.30
C SER A 348 -21.28 34.96 -21.71
N VAL A 349 -22.11 33.94 -21.90
CA VAL A 349 -22.66 33.61 -23.21
C VAL A 349 -23.78 34.60 -23.48
#